data_AF-A1ZMN1-F1
#
_entry.id   AF-A1ZMN1-F1
#
_cell.length_a   1.000
_cell.length_b   1.000
_cell.length_c   1.000
_cell.angle_alpha   90.00
_cell.angle_beta   90.00
_cell.angle_gamma   90.00
#
_symmetry.space_group_name_H-M   'P 1'
#
loop_
_entity.id
_entity.type
_entity.pdbx_description
1 polymer ?
#
loop_
_entity_poly.entity_id
_entity_poly.type
_entity_poly.pdbx_seq_one_letter_code
_entity_poly.pdbx_strand_id
1 'polypeptide(L)' 'MNKKTGDKGKSTPFACKIWGHKWQGDSLKRRCTRCGKTQVSRYSVEGWVDV' A
#
# COMPACT_ATOMS: atom_id res chain seq x y z
N MET A 1 23.74 -7.33 -1.30
CA MET A 1 23.59 -5.90 -1.63
C MET A 1 22.46 -5.71 -2.64
N ASN A 2 21.52 -4.84 -2.29
CA ASN A 2 20.77 -3.95 -3.18
C ASN A 2 19.70 -4.57 -4.11
N LYS A 3 18.44 -4.18 -3.86
CA LYS A 3 17.63 -3.64 -4.97
C LYS A 3 16.92 -2.38 -4.51
N LYS A 4 17.61 -1.29 -4.81
CA LYS A 4 17.19 0.11 -4.93
C LYS A 4 15.68 0.29 -4.80
N THR A 5 15.28 0.90 -3.69
CA THR A 5 14.07 1.71 -3.54
C THR A 5 14.12 2.79 -4.63
N GLY A 6 13.73 2.41 -5.84
CA GLY A 6 13.46 3.37 -6.90
C GLY A 6 12.17 4.06 -6.54
N ASP A 7 12.25 5.34 -6.21
CA ASP A 7 11.21 6.34 -6.25
C ASP A 7 10.44 6.27 -7.59
N LYS A 8 9.60 5.24 -7.76
CA LYS A 8 8.54 5.21 -8.75
C LYS A 8 7.48 6.17 -8.21
N GLY A 9 7.65 7.44 -8.56
CA GLY A 9 6.90 8.63 -8.16
C GLY A 9 5.73 8.34 -7.23
N LYS A 10 5.86 8.72 -5.96
CA LYS A 10 4.99 8.53 -4.79
C LYS A 10 3.49 8.37 -5.12
N SER A 11 3.09 7.30 -5.80
CA SER A 11 1.69 7.02 -6.03
C SER A 11 1.23 6.44 -4.72
N THR A 12 0.45 7.21 -3.98
CA THR A 12 -0.08 6.83 -2.68
C THR A 12 -0.76 5.47 -2.78
N PRO A 13 -0.84 4.69 -1.68
CA PRO A 13 -1.68 3.49 -1.64
C PRO A 13 -3.08 3.75 -2.21
N PHE A 14 -3.61 4.96 -1.97
CA PHE A 14 -4.84 5.48 -2.56
C PHE A 14 -4.86 5.47 -4.09
N ALA A 15 -3.78 5.88 -4.77
CA ALA A 15 -3.69 5.80 -6.23
C ALA A 15 -3.77 4.35 -6.73
N CYS A 16 -3.16 3.40 -6.02
CA CYS A 16 -3.26 1.97 -6.36
C CYS A 16 -4.69 1.43 -6.18
N LYS A 17 -5.45 1.97 -5.22
CA LYS A 17 -6.89 1.67 -5.06
C LYS A 17 -7.73 2.25 -6.20
N ILE A 18 -7.51 3.52 -6.57
CA ILE A 18 -8.22 4.18 -7.69
C ILE A 18 -7.97 3.44 -9.00
N TRP A 19 -6.73 3.03 -9.27
CA TRP A 19 -6.37 2.30 -10.49
C TRP A 19 -6.79 0.83 -10.50
N GLY A 20 -7.50 0.36 -9.46
CA GLY A 20 -7.98 -1.03 -9.39
C GLY A 20 -6.85 -2.06 -9.35
N HIS A 21 -5.68 -1.71 -8.78
CA HIS A 21 -4.59 -2.67 -8.67
C HIS A 21 -4.96 -3.82 -7.75
N LYS A 22 -4.46 -5.02 -8.08
CA LYS A 22 -4.60 -6.19 -7.21
C LYS A 22 -3.73 -6.03 -5.96
N TRP A 23 -4.31 -6.35 -4.82
CA TRP A 23 -3.66 -6.34 -3.52
C TRP A 23 -3.56 -7.76 -3.00
N GLN A 24 -2.43 -8.09 -2.39
CA GLN A 24 -2.16 -9.40 -1.79
C GLN A 24 -1.84 -9.21 -0.31
N GLY A 25 -2.41 -10.05 0.55
CA GLY A 25 -2.27 -9.98 1.99
C GLY A 25 -3.61 -9.98 2.69
N ASP A 26 -3.59 -9.67 3.96
CA ASP A 26 -4.75 -9.60 4.84
C ASP A 26 -5.29 -8.16 4.98
N SER A 27 -6.40 -8.03 5.71
CA SER A 27 -7.07 -6.74 5.92
C SER A 27 -6.22 -5.72 6.71
N LEU A 28 -5.22 -6.16 7.48
CA LEU A 28 -4.34 -5.28 8.26
C LEU A 28 -3.11 -4.87 7.47
N LYS A 29 -2.62 -5.74 6.58
CA LYS A 29 -1.44 -5.46 5.77
C LYS A 29 -1.56 -6.10 4.39
N ARG A 30 -1.68 -5.24 3.38
CA ARG A 30 -1.77 -5.65 1.99
C ARG A 30 -0.71 -4.99 1.14
N ARG A 31 -0.19 -5.73 0.16
CA ARG A 31 0.82 -5.27 -0.79
C ARG A 31 0.26 -5.28 -2.20
N CYS A 32 0.36 -4.16 -2.89
CA CYS A 32 0.00 -4.03 -4.29
C CYS A 32 0.94 -4.90 -5.13
N THR A 33 0.40 -5.88 -5.86
CA THR A 33 1.21 -6.83 -6.64
C THR A 33 1.85 -6.18 -7.87
N ARG A 34 1.27 -5.07 -8.35
CA ARG A 34 1.78 -4.32 -9.52
C ARG A 34 2.88 -3.33 -9.16
N CYS A 35 2.70 -2.56 -8.08
CA CYS A 35 3.63 -1.50 -7.69
C CYS A 35 4.57 -1.89 -6.54
N GLY A 36 4.29 -3.00 -5.85
CA GLY A 36 5.05 -3.46 -4.69
C GLY A 36 4.83 -2.64 -3.41
N LYS A 37 3.90 -1.67 -3.42
CA LYS A 37 3.58 -0.80 -2.28
C LYS A 37 2.79 -1.53 -1.22
N THR A 38 3.11 -1.29 0.04
CA THR A 38 2.40 -1.86 1.18
C THR A 38 1.46 -0.81 1.74
N GLN A 39 0.23 -1.22 2.02
CA GLN A 39 -0.77 -0.47 2.75
C GLN A 39 -1.01 -1.19 4.07
N VAL A 40 -0.98 -0.44 5.18
CA VAL A 40 -1.21 -0.98 6.52
C VAL A 40 -2.43 -0.31 7.11
N SER A 41 -3.41 -1.10 7.55
CA SER A 41 -4.55 -0.59 8.30
C SER A 41 -4.17 -0.54 9.78
N ARG A 42 -4.26 0.65 10.37
CA ARG A 42 -4.02 0.90 11.79
C ARG A 42 -5.30 1.38 12.45
N TYR A 43 -5.58 0.88 13.64
CA TYR A 43 -6.66 1.44 14.46
C TYR A 43 -6.19 2.76 15.07
N SER A 44 -6.83 3.86 14.68
CA SER A 44 -6.72 5.17 15.29
C SER A 44 -7.85 5.37 16.31
N VAL A 45 -7.75 6.41 17.13
CA VAL A 45 -8.79 6.82 18.08
C VAL A 45 -10.16 7.04 17.42
N GLU A 46 -10.18 7.35 16.12
CA GLU A 46 -11.39 7.58 15.31
C GLU A 46 -11.80 6.39 14.43
N GLY A 47 -11.10 5.24 14.52
CA GLY A 47 -11.39 4.02 13.76
C GLY A 47 -10.23 3.50 12.90
N TRP A 48 -10.51 2.54 12.02
CA TRP A 48 -9.50 1.92 11.15
C TRP A 48 -9.10 2.86 10.01
N VAL A 49 -7.82 3.22 9.95
CA VAL A 49 -7.23 4.09 8.94
C VAL A 49 -6.15 3.36 8.17
N ASP A 50 -6.15 3.53 6.85
CA ASP A 50 -5.13 3.02 5.95
C ASP A 50 -3.95 4.00 5.86
N VAL A 51 -2.73 3.54 6.15
CA VAL A 51 -1.47 4.30 6.06
C VAL A 51 -0.45 3.66 5.12
#